data_AF-A0A180ENI2-F1
#
_entry.id   AF-A0A180ENI2-F1
#
_cell.length_a   1.000
_cell.length_b   1.000
_cell.length_c   1.000
_cell.angle_alpha   90.00
_cell.angle_beta   90.00
_cell.angle_gamma   90.00
#
_symmetry.space_group_name_H-M   'P 1'
#
loop_
_entity.id
_entity.type
_entity.pdbx_description
1 polymer ?
#
loop_
_entity_poly.entity_id
_entity_poly.type
_entity_poly.pdbx_seq_one_letter_code
_entity_poly.pdbx_strand_id
1 'polypeptide(L)'
;MLSKLLQQIRSPRRRKDVQLELISLHIPKTAGTSFRHILKSKYGEQEVIRLDIPAGKRRVRINEKRYRETTIPSGTRVVHGHFYLPELYAKFPETKDLPVITWLRDPVERVISNYFYLQKILRQLLDEEGKGVNLLSKMQRSLIEYARAEVNQNRQSKFLAGKDLEDFAFVAIQEYYGEELVELSKVLGWSGVEEKKVNVTGKDRPEVSIEIREEIARLNAADVALYQRALHLRQRRMSRRRLEIISIHVPKTAGTSFYHALQTAYGKAVSPSYRRRDVKQLAERHGSFANGIDKSDVVLHGHFYYEEIKRLHQPSRVKLITWLRDPVDRVISNYRFFRAGLKNPDRNPEQFAANQHRLEESLLTYAERPENRNVMSKFLTGIQLEELDFVGLQEHYATDLARLAKVTGLPLIAVKKNVSNQGDWDFSFDDEATRAQIAKWNREDLDLYQRALKMRAGE
;
A
#
# COMPACT_ATOMS: atom_id res chain seq x y z
N MET A 1 39.74 -51.66 1.85
CA MET A 1 38.44 -51.44 1.17
C MET A 1 37.65 -50.26 1.76
N LEU A 2 38.31 -49.26 2.37
CA LEU A 2 37.69 -48.03 2.91
C LEU A 2 38.28 -46.72 2.33
N SER A 3 39.24 -46.80 1.41
CA SER A 3 39.92 -45.65 0.81
C SER A 3 39.41 -45.28 -0.59
N LYS A 4 38.53 -46.09 -1.20
CA LYS A 4 37.87 -45.80 -2.48
C LYS A 4 36.44 -45.23 -2.35
N LEU A 5 35.89 -45.17 -1.13
CA LEU A 5 34.54 -44.63 -0.88
C LEU A 5 34.53 -43.17 -0.38
N LEU A 6 35.70 -42.60 -0.03
CA LEU A 6 35.83 -41.22 0.48
C LEU A 6 36.27 -40.20 -0.58
N GLN A 7 36.42 -40.62 -1.85
CA GLN A 7 36.83 -39.75 -2.96
C GLN A 7 35.67 -39.33 -3.88
N GLN A 8 34.42 -39.55 -3.47
CA GLN A 8 33.21 -39.22 -4.24
C GLN A 8 32.30 -38.12 -3.62
N ILE A 9 32.76 -37.40 -2.59
CA ILE A 9 32.00 -36.28 -1.96
C ILE A 9 32.75 -34.93 -2.04
N ARG A 10 33.58 -34.74 -3.08
CA ARG A 10 34.13 -33.41 -3.42
C ARG A 10 34.11 -33.18 -4.93
N SER A 11 32.95 -33.33 -5.53
CA SER A 11 32.61 -32.61 -6.75
C SER A 11 31.76 -31.41 -6.32
N PRO A 12 32.16 -30.15 -6.60
CA PRO A 12 31.24 -29.04 -6.47
C PRO A 12 30.10 -29.38 -7.43
N ARG A 13 28.88 -29.57 -6.90
CA ARG A 13 27.67 -29.56 -7.71
C ARG A 13 27.82 -28.39 -8.66
N ARG A 14 27.89 -28.65 -9.98
CA ARG A 14 27.76 -27.61 -11.01
C ARG A 14 26.57 -26.76 -10.57
N ARG A 15 26.84 -25.54 -10.09
CA ARG A 15 25.76 -24.58 -9.79
C ARG A 15 24.98 -24.48 -11.10
N LYS A 16 23.66 -24.71 -11.04
CA LYS A 16 22.75 -24.41 -12.15
C LYS A 16 23.17 -23.05 -12.73
N ASP A 17 23.21 -22.92 -14.05
CA ASP A 17 23.54 -21.64 -14.71
C ASP A 17 22.60 -20.55 -14.17
N VAL A 18 23.11 -19.78 -13.21
CA VAL A 18 22.41 -18.67 -12.59
C VAL A 18 22.52 -17.52 -13.58
N GLN A 19 21.40 -17.14 -14.17
CA GLN A 19 21.35 -16.02 -15.11
C GLN A 19 21.24 -14.69 -14.36
N LEU A 20 21.80 -13.65 -14.98
CA LEU A 20 21.69 -12.28 -14.50
C LEU A 20 20.24 -11.81 -14.74
N GLU A 21 19.62 -11.21 -13.73
CA GLU A 21 18.17 -10.93 -13.73
C GLU A 21 17.84 -9.44 -13.60
N LEU A 22 18.66 -8.66 -12.89
CA LEU A 22 18.28 -7.30 -12.50
C LEU A 22 19.48 -6.36 -12.33
N ILE A 23 19.32 -5.12 -12.78
CA ILE A 23 20.23 -4.02 -12.48
C ILE A 23 19.55 -3.06 -11.52
N SER A 24 20.14 -2.86 -10.34
CA SER A 24 19.74 -1.83 -9.39
C SER A 24 20.76 -0.69 -9.41
N LEU A 25 20.46 0.35 -10.18
CA LEU A 25 21.28 1.55 -10.24
C LEU A 25 21.10 2.35 -8.94
N HIS A 26 22.12 2.35 -8.10
CA HIS A 26 22.08 3.05 -6.82
C HIS A 26 22.64 4.47 -6.96
N ILE A 27 21.79 5.45 -6.67
CA ILE A 27 22.21 6.84 -6.51
C ILE A 27 22.52 7.09 -5.03
N PRO A 28 23.68 7.68 -4.67
CA PRO A 28 24.00 7.94 -3.28
C PRO A 28 22.91 8.73 -2.56
N LYS A 29 22.55 8.25 -1.37
CA LYS A 29 21.55 8.83 -0.45
C LYS A 29 20.09 8.74 -0.92
N THR A 30 19.78 7.78 -1.81
CA THR A 30 18.42 7.39 -2.21
C THR A 30 18.03 5.98 -1.69
N ALA A 31 18.20 5.72 -0.39
CA ALA A 31 17.87 4.44 0.28
C ALA A 31 18.60 3.14 -0.15
N GLY A 32 19.63 3.20 -1.00
CA GLY A 32 20.24 1.97 -1.55
C GLY A 32 20.89 1.00 -0.55
N THR A 33 21.42 1.44 0.58
CA THR A 33 21.97 0.50 1.59
C THR A 33 20.89 -0.42 2.16
N SER A 34 19.76 0.16 2.57
CA SER A 34 18.61 -0.61 3.07
C SER A 34 18.02 -1.49 1.97
N PHE A 35 17.91 -0.96 0.75
CA PHE A 35 17.40 -1.72 -0.38
C PHE A 35 18.30 -2.89 -0.78
N ARG A 36 19.63 -2.75 -0.67
CA ARG A 36 20.57 -3.86 -0.92
C ARG A 36 20.33 -5.05 0.00
N HIS A 37 19.94 -4.82 1.26
CA HIS A 37 19.60 -5.91 2.18
C HIS A 37 18.33 -6.66 1.73
N ILE A 38 17.35 -5.94 1.17
CA ILE A 38 16.16 -6.55 0.60
C ILE A 38 16.53 -7.41 -0.62
N LEU A 39 17.34 -6.87 -1.54
CA LEU A 39 17.84 -7.63 -2.68
C LEU A 39 18.55 -8.90 -2.23
N LYS A 40 19.46 -8.80 -1.26
CA LYS A 40 20.16 -9.98 -0.70
C LYS A 40 19.22 -10.98 -0.06
N SER A 41 18.16 -10.52 0.61
CA SER A 41 17.15 -11.42 1.17
C SER A 41 16.32 -12.13 0.10
N LYS A 42 16.11 -11.53 -1.07
CA LYS A 42 15.27 -12.08 -2.16
C LYS A 42 16.03 -12.92 -3.16
N TYR A 43 17.23 -12.49 -3.52
CA TYR A 43 18.07 -13.18 -4.49
C TYR A 43 19.18 -13.99 -3.84
N GLY A 44 19.51 -13.79 -2.57
CA GLY A 44 20.58 -14.51 -1.88
C GLY A 44 21.86 -13.68 -1.74
N GLU A 45 22.54 -13.86 -0.60
CA GLU A 45 23.67 -13.03 -0.16
C GLU A 45 24.83 -12.98 -1.17
N GLN A 46 25.12 -14.12 -1.81
CA GLN A 46 26.22 -14.29 -2.76
C GLN A 46 25.82 -13.98 -4.21
N GLU A 47 24.51 -13.84 -4.49
CA GLU A 47 23.97 -13.62 -5.83
C GLU A 47 23.73 -12.12 -6.11
N VAL A 48 23.93 -11.26 -5.10
CA VAL A 48 23.82 -9.80 -5.20
C VAL A 48 25.19 -9.14 -5.00
N ILE A 49 25.77 -8.62 -6.08
CA ILE A 49 27.06 -7.94 -6.02
C ILE A 49 26.90 -6.42 -5.82
N ARG A 50 27.86 -5.82 -5.12
CA ARG A 50 28.05 -4.36 -5.13
C ARG A 50 29.03 -3.99 -6.24
N LEU A 51 28.57 -3.33 -7.30
CA LEU A 51 29.42 -2.87 -8.41
C LEU A 51 29.63 -1.36 -8.33
N ASP A 52 30.88 -0.93 -8.41
CA ASP A 52 31.25 0.49 -8.46
C ASP A 52 32.13 0.76 -9.69
N ILE A 53 31.65 1.60 -10.61
CA ILE A 53 32.37 2.11 -11.78
C ILE A 53 32.42 3.64 -11.66
N PRO A 54 33.56 4.22 -11.21
CA PRO A 54 33.68 5.66 -11.09
C PRO A 54 33.76 6.33 -12.46
N ALA A 55 33.06 7.47 -12.60
CA ALA A 55 33.05 8.29 -13.82
C ALA A 55 34.47 8.50 -14.38
N GLY A 56 34.67 8.19 -15.66
CA GLY A 56 35.93 8.45 -16.36
C GLY A 56 37.14 7.65 -15.84
N LYS A 57 36.95 6.60 -15.02
CA LYS A 57 38.03 5.74 -14.52
C LYS A 57 37.85 4.30 -14.99
N ARG A 58 38.92 3.69 -15.49
CA ARG A 58 39.00 2.25 -15.81
C ARG A 58 38.93 1.30 -14.60
N ARG A 59 38.78 1.82 -13.37
CA ARG A 59 38.88 1.02 -12.15
C ARG A 59 37.50 0.52 -11.72
N VAL A 60 37.19 -0.71 -12.07
CA VAL A 60 36.00 -1.41 -11.58
C VAL A 60 36.27 -2.00 -10.20
N ARG A 61 35.28 -1.90 -9.31
CA ARG A 61 35.29 -2.62 -8.03
C ARG A 61 34.03 -3.46 -7.89
N ILE A 62 34.20 -4.69 -7.42
CA ILE A 62 33.10 -5.57 -7.01
C ILE A 62 33.30 -5.89 -5.54
N ASN A 63 32.26 -5.65 -4.73
CA ASN A 63 32.29 -5.81 -3.27
C ASN A 63 33.55 -5.15 -2.67
N GLU A 64 33.82 -3.91 -3.10
CA GLU A 64 34.95 -3.05 -2.66
C GLU A 64 36.34 -3.52 -3.09
N LYS A 65 36.47 -4.71 -3.70
CA LYS A 65 37.72 -5.24 -4.23
C LYS A 65 37.90 -4.85 -5.69
N ARG A 66 39.14 -4.60 -6.11
CA ARG A 66 39.47 -4.29 -7.51
C ARG A 66 39.11 -5.50 -8.39
N TYR A 67 38.40 -5.23 -9.48
CA TYR A 67 37.97 -6.25 -10.43
C TYR A 67 38.53 -5.90 -11.81
N ARG A 68 39.06 -6.90 -12.54
CA ARG A 68 39.75 -6.70 -13.82
C ARG A 68 39.11 -7.42 -15.00
N GLU A 69 38.26 -8.41 -14.75
CA GLU A 69 37.61 -9.18 -15.79
C GLU A 69 36.67 -8.33 -16.65
N THR A 70 36.27 -8.90 -17.78
CA THR A 70 35.37 -8.30 -18.78
C THR A 70 33.94 -8.82 -18.69
N THR A 71 33.67 -9.79 -17.81
CA THR A 71 32.34 -10.33 -17.57
C THR A 71 31.95 -10.18 -16.10
N ILE A 72 30.66 -10.17 -15.80
CA ILE A 72 30.13 -10.23 -14.44
C ILE A 72 30.50 -11.59 -13.80
N PRO A 73 30.87 -11.63 -12.50
CA PRO A 73 31.16 -12.90 -11.83
C PRO A 73 30.03 -13.93 -11.96
N SER A 74 30.39 -15.17 -12.31
CA SER A 74 29.45 -16.29 -12.41
C SER A 74 28.66 -16.48 -11.11
N GLY A 75 27.35 -16.75 -11.21
CA GLY A 75 26.48 -16.87 -10.04
C GLY A 75 25.84 -15.56 -9.58
N THR A 76 26.11 -14.44 -10.26
CA THR A 76 25.44 -13.17 -9.98
C THR A 76 24.06 -13.15 -10.62
N ARG A 77 23.04 -12.76 -9.83
CA ARG A 77 21.68 -12.48 -10.30
C ARG A 77 21.37 -11.00 -10.34
N VAL A 78 21.92 -10.23 -9.40
CA VAL A 78 21.66 -8.79 -9.28
C VAL A 78 22.95 -8.00 -9.22
N VAL A 79 23.05 -7.01 -10.10
CA VAL A 79 24.07 -5.97 -10.05
C VAL A 79 23.50 -4.75 -9.34
N HIS A 80 24.02 -4.40 -8.17
CA HIS A 80 23.61 -3.21 -7.43
C HIS A 80 24.79 -2.29 -7.18
N GLY A 81 24.66 -0.98 -7.39
CA GLY A 81 25.71 -0.04 -6.96
C GLY A 81 25.82 1.21 -7.82
N HIS A 82 26.99 1.84 -7.77
CA HIS A 82 27.22 3.17 -8.33
C HIS A 82 27.99 3.07 -9.66
N PHE A 83 27.30 3.28 -10.77
CA PHE A 83 27.86 3.27 -12.11
C PHE A 83 26.98 4.12 -13.02
N TYR A 84 27.48 4.49 -14.20
CA TYR A 84 26.65 5.06 -15.26
C TYR A 84 26.29 3.94 -16.24
N LEU A 85 25.05 3.90 -16.71
CA LEU A 85 24.58 2.82 -17.59
C LEU A 85 25.44 2.65 -18.86
N PRO A 86 25.86 3.72 -19.55
CA PRO A 86 26.76 3.56 -20.70
C PRO A 86 28.10 2.89 -20.34
N GLU A 87 28.68 3.23 -19.18
CA GLU A 87 29.94 2.63 -18.71
C GLU A 87 29.74 1.16 -18.31
N LEU A 88 28.60 0.83 -17.68
CA LEU A 88 28.22 -0.54 -17.36
C LEU A 88 28.10 -1.38 -18.63
N TYR A 89 27.33 -0.91 -19.62
CA TYR A 89 27.09 -1.63 -20.87
C TYR A 89 28.33 -1.77 -21.74
N ALA A 90 29.22 -0.78 -21.72
CA ALA A 90 30.50 -0.85 -22.42
C ALA A 90 31.44 -1.88 -21.76
N LYS A 91 31.44 -1.96 -20.42
CA LYS A 91 32.32 -2.85 -19.69
C LYS A 91 31.80 -4.29 -19.58
N PHE A 92 30.49 -4.46 -19.51
CA PHE A 92 29.78 -5.73 -19.33
C PHE A 92 28.57 -5.80 -20.29
N PRO A 93 28.79 -6.12 -21.58
CA PRO A 93 27.74 -6.14 -22.59
C PRO A 93 26.55 -7.07 -22.28
N GLU A 94 26.77 -8.13 -21.50
CA GLU A 94 25.74 -9.07 -21.05
C GLU A 94 24.67 -8.44 -20.15
N THR A 95 24.86 -7.18 -19.74
CA THR A 95 23.93 -6.43 -18.89
C THR A 95 22.93 -5.57 -19.68
N LYS A 96 23.08 -5.44 -21.01
CA LYS A 96 22.32 -4.47 -21.82
C LYS A 96 20.81 -4.65 -21.79
N ASP A 97 20.34 -5.90 -21.85
CA ASP A 97 18.91 -6.23 -21.99
C ASP A 97 18.22 -6.49 -20.65
N LEU A 98 18.90 -6.23 -19.53
CA LEU A 98 18.34 -6.49 -18.21
C LEU A 98 17.41 -5.36 -17.75
N PRO A 99 16.34 -5.70 -16.99
CA PRO A 99 15.52 -4.68 -16.36
C PRO A 99 16.37 -3.84 -15.41
N VAL A 100 16.24 -2.52 -15.54
CA VAL A 100 16.93 -1.54 -14.69
C VAL A 100 15.93 -0.89 -13.75
N ILE A 101 16.24 -0.90 -12.47
CA ILE A 101 15.49 -0.18 -11.44
C ILE A 101 16.38 0.83 -10.73
N THR A 102 15.77 1.89 -10.21
CA THR A 102 16.49 2.90 -9.41
C THR A 102 15.59 3.53 -8.35
N TRP A 103 16.22 4.22 -7.41
CA TRP A 103 15.57 4.99 -6.36
C TRP A 103 15.97 6.46 -6.48
N LEU A 104 14.97 7.34 -6.47
CA LEU A 104 15.12 8.79 -6.38
C LEU A 104 14.70 9.29 -5.00
N ARG A 105 15.09 10.53 -4.72
CA ARG A 105 14.73 11.27 -3.52
C ARG A 105 14.54 12.74 -3.90
N ASP A 106 13.79 13.49 -3.10
CA ASP A 106 13.77 14.95 -3.17
C ASP A 106 15.21 15.50 -3.31
N PRO A 107 15.51 16.30 -4.35
CA PRO A 107 16.87 16.75 -4.64
C PRO A 107 17.49 17.56 -3.52
N VAL A 108 16.71 18.40 -2.83
CA VAL A 108 17.19 19.24 -1.73
C VAL A 108 17.57 18.35 -0.55
N GLU A 109 16.66 17.46 -0.14
CA GLU A 109 16.88 16.51 0.94
C GLU A 109 18.04 15.55 0.64
N ARG A 110 18.24 15.16 -0.62
CA ARG A 110 19.39 14.34 -1.03
C ARG A 110 20.71 15.09 -0.86
N VAL A 111 20.80 16.35 -1.29
CA VAL A 111 22.00 17.20 -1.13
C VAL A 111 22.33 17.38 0.35
N ILE A 112 21.35 17.80 1.15
CA ILE A 112 21.49 17.99 2.60
C ILE A 112 21.92 16.66 3.26
N SER A 113 21.28 15.56 2.91
CA SER A 113 21.61 14.24 3.44
C SER A 113 23.01 13.77 3.07
N ASN A 114 23.54 14.17 1.90
CA ASN A 114 24.87 13.79 1.46
C ASN A 114 25.94 14.63 2.16
N TYR A 115 25.71 15.94 2.29
CA TYR A 115 26.60 16.85 3.03
C TYR A 115 26.83 16.36 4.47
N PHE A 116 25.76 16.15 5.24
CA PHE A 116 25.89 15.69 6.63
C PHE A 116 26.47 14.28 6.76
N TYR A 117 26.24 13.40 5.77
CA TYR A 117 26.88 12.08 5.74
C TYR A 117 28.39 12.19 5.55
N LEU A 118 28.85 13.02 4.60
CA LEU A 118 30.27 13.26 4.38
C LEU A 118 30.91 13.96 5.59
N GLN A 119 30.20 14.91 6.21
CA GLN A 119 30.67 15.57 7.43
C GLN A 119 30.86 14.61 8.59
N LYS A 120 29.93 13.67 8.78
CA LYS A 120 30.08 12.63 9.79
C LYS A 120 31.31 11.76 9.52
N ILE A 121 31.52 11.33 8.27
CA ILE A 121 32.71 10.55 7.90
C ILE A 121 34.00 11.34 8.12
N LEU A 122 34.00 12.63 7.77
CA LEU A 122 35.18 13.46 7.95
C LEU A 122 35.56 13.61 9.43
N ARG A 123 34.58 13.82 10.31
CA ARG A 123 34.84 13.86 11.76
C ARG A 123 35.50 12.56 12.23
N GLN A 124 34.94 11.41 11.85
CA GLN A 124 35.51 10.10 12.19
C GLN A 124 36.93 9.89 11.64
N LEU A 125 37.25 10.43 10.47
CA LEU A 125 38.59 10.34 9.85
C LEU A 125 39.59 11.39 10.35
N LEU A 126 39.13 12.44 11.04
CA LEU A 126 39.99 13.41 11.71
C LEU A 126 40.39 12.92 13.11
N ASP A 127 39.54 12.10 13.73
CA ASP A 127 39.83 11.39 14.98
C ASP A 127 40.86 10.25 14.77
N GLU A 128 41.07 9.80 13.52
CA GLU A 128 42.16 8.89 13.12
C GLU A 128 43.28 9.68 12.41
N GLU A 129 44.46 9.81 13.01
CA GLU A 129 45.55 10.65 12.49
C GLU A 129 45.85 10.42 10.98
N GLY A 130 45.77 11.50 10.19
CA GLY A 130 46.40 11.60 8.87
C GLY A 130 45.53 11.32 7.63
N LYS A 131 44.26 10.91 7.73
CA LYS A 131 43.40 10.63 6.54
C LYS A 131 42.40 11.74 6.15
N GLY A 132 42.18 12.73 7.01
CA GLY A 132 41.15 13.77 6.81
C GLY A 132 41.39 14.76 5.66
N VAL A 133 42.65 14.96 5.22
CA VAL A 133 43.05 16.03 4.27
C VAL A 133 42.36 15.90 2.90
N ASN A 134 42.19 14.67 2.40
CA ASN A 134 41.62 14.41 1.07
C ASN A 134 40.08 14.53 1.01
N LEU A 135 39.44 14.53 2.18
CA LEU A 135 38.00 14.71 2.33
C LEU A 135 37.67 16.17 2.69
N LEU A 136 38.54 16.86 3.43
CA LEU A 136 38.49 18.32 3.66
C LEU A 136 38.50 19.13 2.36
N SER A 137 39.31 18.76 1.37
CA SER A 137 39.32 19.43 0.07
C SER A 137 38.03 19.21 -0.75
N LYS A 138 37.28 18.12 -0.46
CA LYS A 138 36.01 17.78 -1.12
C LYS A 138 34.79 18.30 -0.38
N MET A 139 34.89 18.42 0.94
CA MET A 139 33.90 19.05 1.77
C MET A 139 34.19 20.53 1.84
N GLN A 140 33.51 21.31 1.00
CA GLN A 140 33.50 22.76 1.19
C GLN A 140 32.97 23.11 2.59
N ARG A 141 33.41 24.23 3.18
CA ARG A 141 33.32 24.51 4.63
C ARG A 141 31.87 24.60 5.14
N SER A 142 30.93 25.03 4.29
CA SER A 142 29.51 25.13 4.59
C SER A 142 28.64 24.30 3.64
N LEU A 143 27.39 24.04 4.04
CA LEU A 143 26.39 23.35 3.21
C LEU A 143 26.17 24.07 1.87
N ILE A 144 26.16 25.41 1.89
CA ILE A 144 25.88 26.20 0.69
C ILE A 144 27.04 26.19 -0.29
N GLU A 145 28.27 26.28 0.21
CA GLU A 145 29.47 26.09 -0.61
C GLU A 145 29.44 24.66 -1.21
N TYR A 146 29.18 23.64 -0.39
CA TYR A 146 29.08 22.26 -0.85
C TYR A 146 28.06 22.10 -2.00
N ALA A 147 26.89 22.75 -1.90
CA ALA A 147 25.86 22.74 -2.93
C ALA A 147 26.25 23.52 -4.20
N ARG A 148 27.02 24.60 -4.07
CA ARG A 148 27.52 25.41 -5.20
C ARG A 148 28.62 24.72 -6.02
N ALA A 149 29.28 23.72 -5.45
CA ALA A 149 30.23 22.91 -6.20
C ALA A 149 29.53 22.13 -7.32
N GLU A 150 29.89 22.37 -8.59
CA GLU A 150 29.29 21.72 -9.76
C GLU A 150 29.30 20.18 -9.68
N VAL A 151 30.34 19.62 -9.07
CA VAL A 151 30.48 18.17 -8.86
C VAL A 151 29.37 17.57 -8.00
N ASN A 152 28.71 18.37 -7.15
CA ASN A 152 27.64 17.95 -6.23
C ASN A 152 26.24 18.24 -6.74
N GLN A 153 26.12 19.05 -7.80
CA GLN A 153 24.85 19.44 -8.42
C GLN A 153 24.32 18.37 -9.37
N ASN A 154 23.00 18.30 -9.47
CA ASN A 154 22.25 17.50 -10.45
C ASN A 154 22.72 16.03 -10.49
N ARG A 155 23.01 15.44 -9.33
CA ARG A 155 23.60 14.10 -9.24
C ARG A 155 22.65 13.04 -9.74
N GLN A 156 21.35 13.14 -9.46
CA GLN A 156 20.38 12.12 -9.90
C GLN A 156 20.31 12.11 -11.43
N SER A 157 20.19 13.28 -12.04
CA SER A 157 20.19 13.47 -13.50
C SER A 157 21.47 12.95 -14.13
N LYS A 158 22.64 13.24 -13.53
CA LYS A 158 23.93 12.73 -14.01
C LYS A 158 23.98 11.20 -14.01
N PHE A 159 23.54 10.55 -12.93
CA PHE A 159 23.53 9.07 -12.85
C PHE A 159 22.56 8.43 -13.85
N LEU A 160 21.43 9.08 -14.12
CA LEU A 160 20.41 8.58 -15.04
C LEU A 160 20.64 9.02 -16.50
N ALA A 161 21.73 9.76 -16.78
CA ALA A 161 22.03 10.24 -18.12
C ALA A 161 22.10 9.09 -19.14
N GLY A 162 21.39 9.25 -20.26
CA GLY A 162 21.31 8.26 -21.33
C GLY A 162 20.20 7.23 -21.18
N LYS A 163 19.29 7.38 -20.21
CA LYS A 163 18.07 6.56 -20.10
C LYS A 163 16.90 7.38 -19.59
N ASP A 164 15.79 7.37 -20.32
CA ASP A 164 14.56 8.03 -19.88
C ASP A 164 13.92 7.26 -18.73
N LEU A 165 13.21 7.97 -17.84
CA LEU A 165 12.55 7.38 -16.67
C LEU A 165 11.56 6.27 -17.06
N GLU A 166 10.92 6.43 -18.20
CA GLU A 166 9.95 5.50 -18.77
C GLU A 166 10.57 4.18 -19.22
N ASP A 167 11.87 4.16 -19.52
CA ASP A 167 12.58 2.95 -19.95
C ASP A 167 13.11 2.13 -18.76
N PHE A 168 13.01 2.65 -17.53
CA PHE A 168 13.31 1.86 -16.33
C PHE A 168 12.15 0.90 -16.07
N ALA A 169 12.48 -0.33 -15.68
CA ALA A 169 11.49 -1.30 -15.22
C ALA A 169 10.76 -0.79 -13.97
N PHE A 170 11.46 0.00 -13.13
CA PHE A 170 10.85 0.69 -12.00
C PHE A 170 11.70 1.86 -11.51
N VAL A 171 11.04 3.00 -11.27
CA VAL A 171 11.63 4.15 -10.57
C VAL A 171 10.87 4.31 -9.26
N ALA A 172 11.60 4.17 -8.15
CA ALA A 172 11.09 4.29 -6.80
C ALA A 172 11.37 5.68 -6.21
N ILE A 173 10.50 6.15 -5.33
CA ILE A 173 10.65 7.42 -4.59
C ILE A 173 10.86 7.13 -3.10
N GLN A 174 12.01 7.55 -2.55
CA GLN A 174 12.41 7.23 -1.18
C GLN A 174 11.38 7.71 -0.13
N GLU A 175 10.74 8.86 -0.36
CA GLU A 175 9.73 9.45 0.52
C GLU A 175 8.51 8.52 0.71
N TYR A 176 8.26 7.63 -0.25
CA TYR A 176 7.16 6.66 -0.24
C TYR A 176 7.68 5.22 -0.11
N TYR A 177 8.83 5.00 0.54
CA TYR A 177 9.57 3.74 0.55
C TYR A 177 8.71 2.48 0.74
N GLY A 178 7.82 2.46 1.75
CA GLY A 178 6.95 1.32 2.03
C GLY A 178 5.97 1.01 0.89
N GLU A 179 5.31 2.04 0.36
CA GLU A 179 4.38 1.93 -0.78
C GLU A 179 5.13 1.49 -2.06
N GLU A 180 6.28 2.10 -2.32
CA GLU A 180 7.12 1.78 -3.49
C GLU A 180 7.64 0.36 -3.44
N LEU A 181 8.00 -0.14 -2.26
CA LEU A 181 8.49 -1.49 -2.08
C LEU A 181 7.41 -2.54 -2.36
N VAL A 182 6.16 -2.28 -1.94
CA VAL A 182 5.01 -3.13 -2.27
C VAL A 182 4.80 -3.16 -3.79
N GLU A 183 4.83 -2.01 -4.45
CA GLU A 183 4.64 -1.95 -5.91
C GLU A 183 5.77 -2.62 -6.68
N LEU A 184 7.01 -2.39 -6.26
CA LEU A 184 8.18 -3.05 -6.82
C LEU A 184 8.11 -4.58 -6.66
N SER A 185 7.59 -5.06 -5.51
CA SER A 185 7.41 -6.49 -5.28
C SER A 185 6.46 -7.12 -6.29
N LYS A 186 5.41 -6.41 -6.70
CA LYS A 186 4.47 -6.87 -7.74
C LYS A 186 5.16 -6.90 -9.10
N VAL A 187 5.87 -5.83 -9.45
CA VAL A 187 6.59 -5.70 -10.74
C VAL A 187 7.64 -6.80 -10.91
N LEU A 188 8.30 -7.21 -9.81
CA LEU A 188 9.36 -8.23 -9.83
C LEU A 188 8.88 -9.62 -9.37
N GLY A 189 7.59 -9.80 -9.08
CA GLY A 189 7.01 -11.09 -8.67
C GLY A 189 7.51 -11.62 -7.31
N TRP A 190 7.88 -10.76 -6.36
CA TRP A 190 8.35 -11.16 -5.04
C TRP A 190 7.19 -11.51 -4.09
N SER A 191 7.28 -12.63 -3.37
CA SER A 191 6.36 -12.96 -2.26
C SER A 191 6.94 -12.53 -0.91
N GLY A 192 6.09 -12.08 0.03
CA GLY A 192 6.46 -11.86 1.44
C GLY A 192 7.57 -10.84 1.67
N VAL A 193 7.38 -9.58 1.24
CA VAL A 193 8.34 -8.50 1.52
C VAL A 193 8.03 -7.88 2.87
N GLU A 194 8.85 -8.15 3.87
CA GLU A 194 8.74 -7.49 5.18
C GLU A 194 9.55 -6.19 5.19
N GLU A 195 8.90 -5.09 5.59
CA GLU A 195 9.56 -3.83 5.84
C GLU A 195 10.41 -3.93 7.13
N LYS A 196 11.69 -4.26 6.99
CA LYS A 196 12.63 -3.98 8.08
C LYS A 196 12.88 -2.48 8.09
N LYS A 197 12.30 -1.78 9.07
CA LYS A 197 12.63 -0.39 9.37
C LYS A 197 14.11 -0.28 9.75
N VAL A 198 14.98 -0.10 8.76
CA VAL A 198 16.39 0.19 8.98
C VAL A 198 16.51 1.68 9.25
N ASN A 199 16.63 2.01 10.54
CA ASN A 199 17.02 3.28 11.14
C ASN A 199 17.01 4.53 10.24
N VAL A 200 15.99 5.38 10.46
CA VAL A 200 15.93 6.75 9.96
C VAL A 200 17.13 7.53 10.54
N THR A 201 18.20 7.65 9.76
CA THR A 201 19.42 8.42 10.09
C THR A 201 19.18 9.94 9.98
N GLY A 202 18.11 10.42 10.59
CA GLY A 202 17.56 11.76 10.38
C GLY A 202 17.19 12.56 11.63
N LYS A 203 17.28 12.00 12.85
CA LYS A 203 16.82 12.73 14.05
C LYS A 203 17.76 13.85 14.54
N ASP A 204 19.04 13.84 14.15
CA ASP A 204 20.04 14.79 14.70
C ASP A 204 20.56 15.79 13.65
N ARG A 205 19.79 16.12 12.62
CA ARG A 205 20.25 17.10 11.61
C ARG A 205 19.83 18.51 12.01
N PRO A 206 20.73 19.50 11.91
CA PRO A 206 20.36 20.90 12.05
C PRO A 206 19.25 21.28 11.07
N GLU A 207 18.33 22.12 11.53
CA GLU A 207 17.35 22.75 10.66
C GLU A 207 18.06 23.63 9.64
N VAL A 208 17.64 23.54 8.36
CA VAL A 208 18.21 24.31 7.26
C VAL A 208 17.17 25.32 6.83
N SER A 209 17.57 26.60 6.76
CA SER A 209 16.67 27.71 6.43
C SER A 209 16.05 27.56 5.04
N ILE A 210 14.92 28.21 4.84
CA ILE A 210 14.18 28.17 3.59
C ILE A 210 15.01 28.72 2.42
N GLU A 211 15.77 29.80 2.65
CA GLU A 211 16.61 30.46 1.64
C GLU A 211 17.71 29.53 1.13
N ILE A 212 18.34 28.77 2.04
CA ILE A 212 19.36 27.78 1.67
C ILE A 212 18.73 26.63 0.88
N ARG A 213 17.53 26.17 1.29
CA ARG A 213 16.80 25.11 0.58
C ARG A 213 16.42 25.53 -0.84
N GLU A 214 15.95 26.75 -1.02
CA GLU A 214 15.62 27.32 -2.34
C GLU A 214 16.84 27.47 -3.24
N GLU A 215 17.97 27.94 -2.70
CA GLU A 215 19.24 28.01 -3.43
C GLU A 215 19.72 26.61 -3.83
N ILE A 216 19.64 25.61 -2.94
CA ILE A 216 19.95 24.22 -3.29
C ILE A 216 19.04 23.72 -4.41
N ALA A 217 17.74 24.03 -4.37
CA ALA A 217 16.80 23.67 -5.42
C ALA A 217 17.17 24.31 -6.77
N ARG A 218 17.52 25.60 -6.80
CA ARG A 218 17.99 26.29 -8.01
C ARG A 218 19.26 25.66 -8.58
N LEU A 219 20.26 25.39 -7.74
CA LEU A 219 21.51 24.74 -8.16
C LEU A 219 21.29 23.30 -8.67
N ASN A 220 20.17 22.67 -8.30
CA ASN A 220 19.79 21.32 -8.68
C ASN A 220 18.54 21.28 -9.57
N ALA A 221 18.31 22.30 -10.38
CA ALA A 221 17.09 22.44 -11.19
C ALA A 221 16.81 21.24 -12.11
N ALA A 222 17.84 20.59 -12.66
CA ALA A 222 17.64 19.39 -13.49
C ALA A 222 17.15 18.21 -12.65
N ASP A 223 17.71 18.00 -11.45
CA ASP A 223 17.22 16.97 -10.51
C ASP A 223 15.80 17.30 -10.04
N VAL A 224 15.45 18.58 -9.85
CA VAL A 224 14.09 19.01 -9.51
C VAL A 224 13.11 18.65 -10.63
N ALA A 225 13.42 18.98 -11.88
CA ALA A 225 12.59 18.62 -13.03
C ALA A 225 12.44 17.09 -13.17
N LEU A 226 13.55 16.35 -13.04
CA LEU A 226 13.56 14.89 -13.08
C LEU A 226 12.68 14.28 -11.97
N TYR A 227 12.80 14.80 -10.75
CA TYR A 227 12.03 14.32 -9.61
C TYR A 227 10.53 14.61 -9.78
N GLN A 228 10.14 15.78 -10.29
CA GLN A 228 8.75 16.08 -10.61
C GLN A 228 8.18 15.16 -11.70
N ARG A 229 8.97 14.87 -12.76
CA ARG A 229 8.58 13.88 -13.77
C ARG A 229 8.39 12.49 -13.15
N ALA A 230 9.29 12.07 -12.26
CA ALA A 230 9.17 10.80 -11.55
C ALA A 230 7.93 10.74 -10.64
N LEU A 231 7.60 11.82 -9.94
CA LEU A 231 6.35 11.94 -9.15
C LEU A 231 5.11 11.83 -10.05
N HIS A 232 5.13 12.45 -11.23
CA HIS A 232 4.04 12.34 -12.18
C HIS A 232 3.88 10.89 -12.71
N LEU A 233 4.97 10.22 -13.06
CA LEU A 233 4.96 8.81 -13.46
C LEU A 233 4.46 7.90 -12.34
N ARG A 234 4.88 8.15 -11.10
CA ARG A 234 4.35 7.48 -9.91
C ARG A 234 2.85 7.71 -9.80
N GLN A 235 2.38 8.96 -9.89
CA GLN A 235 0.95 9.27 -9.80
C GLN A 235 0.16 8.57 -10.90
N ARG A 236 0.67 8.50 -12.14
CA ARG A 236 0.05 7.72 -13.22
C ARG A 236 0.01 6.23 -12.93
N ARG A 237 1.08 5.65 -12.37
CA ARG A 237 1.13 4.25 -11.92
C ARG A 237 0.10 4.00 -10.81
N MET A 238 -0.06 4.93 -9.88
CA MET A 238 -1.01 4.84 -8.76
C MET A 238 -2.45 5.11 -9.17
N SER A 239 -2.71 6.03 -10.10
CA SER A 239 -4.05 6.35 -10.62
C SER A 239 -4.53 5.38 -11.69
N ARG A 240 -3.63 4.60 -12.28
CA ARG A 240 -3.99 3.39 -13.05
C ARG A 240 -4.56 2.28 -12.17
N ARG A 241 -4.58 2.45 -10.84
CA ARG A 241 -5.29 1.53 -9.95
C ARG A 241 -6.78 1.61 -10.27
N ARG A 242 -7.20 0.50 -10.85
CA ARG A 242 -8.52 0.15 -11.31
C ARG A 242 -9.28 -0.24 -10.05
N LEU A 243 -10.39 0.42 -9.73
CA LEU A 243 -11.30 0.03 -8.65
C LEU A 243 -11.40 -1.51 -8.61
N GLU A 244 -10.98 -2.12 -7.51
CA GLU A 244 -10.88 -3.57 -7.36
C GLU A 244 -12.08 -4.13 -6.60
N ILE A 245 -12.58 -3.39 -5.61
CA ILE A 245 -13.68 -3.84 -4.75
C ILE A 245 -14.68 -2.72 -4.53
N ILE A 246 -15.96 -3.07 -4.60
CA ILE A 246 -17.02 -2.27 -3.98
C ILE A 246 -17.67 -3.13 -2.89
N SER A 247 -17.66 -2.61 -1.66
CA SER A 247 -18.30 -3.20 -0.50
C SER A 247 -19.61 -2.47 -0.23
N ILE A 248 -20.75 -3.07 -0.62
CA ILE A 248 -22.07 -2.59 -0.21
C ILE A 248 -22.26 -2.92 1.26
N HIS A 249 -22.13 -1.91 2.12
CA HIS A 249 -22.37 -2.07 3.54
C HIS A 249 -23.85 -1.83 3.87
N VAL A 250 -24.56 -2.90 4.23
CA VAL A 250 -25.90 -2.78 4.82
C VAL A 250 -25.77 -2.43 6.32
N PRO A 251 -26.51 -1.44 6.85
CA PRO A 251 -26.45 -1.11 8.27
C PRO A 251 -26.73 -2.34 9.16
N LYS A 252 -25.88 -2.51 10.17
CA LYS A 252 -25.98 -3.56 11.21
C LYS A 252 -25.73 -5.00 10.73
N THR A 253 -24.92 -5.16 9.68
CA THR A 253 -24.44 -6.46 9.15
C THR A 253 -22.90 -6.57 9.18
N ALA A 254 -22.26 -6.33 10.33
CA ALA A 254 -20.80 -6.39 10.53
C ALA A 254 -19.91 -5.40 9.72
N GLY A 255 -20.48 -4.44 9.00
CA GLY A 255 -19.68 -3.59 8.10
C GLY A 255 -18.62 -2.71 8.76
N THR A 256 -18.75 -2.31 10.03
CA THR A 256 -17.66 -1.59 10.74
C THR A 256 -16.44 -2.48 10.94
N SER A 257 -16.64 -3.73 11.38
CA SER A 257 -15.56 -4.70 11.53
C SER A 257 -14.93 -5.02 10.18
N PHE A 258 -15.74 -5.15 9.13
CA PHE A 258 -15.23 -5.39 7.77
C PHE A 258 -14.47 -4.20 7.20
N TYR A 259 -14.95 -2.97 7.43
CA TYR A 259 -14.24 -1.75 7.04
C TYR A 259 -12.83 -1.70 7.64
N HIS A 260 -12.67 -2.08 8.92
CA HIS A 260 -11.33 -2.17 9.53
C HIS A 260 -10.45 -3.29 8.93
N ALA A 261 -11.04 -4.41 8.53
CA ALA A 261 -10.32 -5.46 7.81
C ALA A 261 -9.82 -4.94 6.45
N LEU A 262 -10.67 -4.21 5.72
CA LEU A 262 -10.28 -3.54 4.47
C LEU A 262 -9.18 -2.50 4.72
N GLN A 263 -9.30 -1.65 5.74
CA GLN A 263 -8.27 -0.66 6.10
C GLN A 263 -6.93 -1.31 6.45
N THR A 264 -6.94 -2.46 7.14
CA THR A 264 -5.73 -3.22 7.44
C THR A 264 -5.05 -3.73 6.16
N ALA A 265 -5.84 -4.22 5.19
CA ALA A 265 -5.31 -4.81 3.97
C ALA A 265 -4.91 -3.78 2.90
N TYR A 266 -5.65 -2.68 2.77
CA TYR A 266 -5.51 -1.70 1.69
C TYR A 266 -5.03 -0.31 2.16
N GLY A 267 -4.99 -0.06 3.47
CA GLY A 267 -4.54 1.21 4.02
C GLY A 267 -5.36 2.40 3.50
N LYS A 268 -4.65 3.40 2.96
CA LYS A 268 -5.25 4.62 2.40
C LYS A 268 -5.95 4.43 1.05
N ALA A 269 -5.89 3.23 0.46
CA ALA A 269 -6.57 2.92 -0.79
C ALA A 269 -8.05 2.51 -0.58
N VAL A 270 -8.52 2.45 0.68
CA VAL A 270 -9.94 2.32 1.01
C VAL A 270 -10.54 3.72 1.11
N SER A 271 -11.67 3.91 0.44
CA SER A 271 -12.44 5.15 0.55
C SER A 271 -12.84 5.42 2.00
N PRO A 272 -13.18 6.67 2.34
CA PRO A 272 -13.97 6.93 3.55
C PRO A 272 -15.22 6.04 3.57
N SER A 273 -15.67 5.66 4.77
CA SER A 273 -16.93 4.92 4.93
C SER A 273 -18.10 5.85 4.58
N TYR A 274 -18.57 5.78 3.33
CA TYR A 274 -19.61 6.65 2.81
C TYR A 274 -20.95 6.37 3.50
N ARG A 275 -21.56 7.42 4.04
CA ARG A 275 -22.94 7.42 4.51
C ARG A 275 -23.88 7.80 3.37
N ARG A 276 -25.18 7.52 3.56
CA ARG A 276 -26.23 7.91 2.59
C ARG A 276 -26.19 9.39 2.20
N ARG A 277 -25.90 10.28 3.16
CA ARG A 277 -25.81 11.73 2.89
C ARG A 277 -24.62 12.09 1.98
N ASP A 278 -23.50 11.39 2.14
CA ASP A 278 -22.28 11.67 1.38
C ASP A 278 -22.47 11.24 -0.09
N VAL A 279 -23.12 10.08 -0.31
CA VAL A 279 -23.49 9.59 -1.65
C VAL A 279 -24.41 10.57 -2.36
N LYS A 280 -25.46 11.05 -1.67
CA LYS A 280 -26.40 12.04 -2.22
C LYS A 280 -25.70 13.36 -2.57
N GLN A 281 -24.90 13.90 -1.65
CA GLN A 281 -24.20 15.17 -1.86
C GLN A 281 -23.23 15.09 -3.05
N LEU A 282 -22.50 13.98 -3.20
CA LEU A 282 -21.61 13.78 -4.34
C LEU A 282 -22.39 13.62 -5.65
N ALA A 283 -23.51 12.91 -5.64
CA ALA A 283 -24.35 12.75 -6.82
C ALA A 283 -24.96 14.10 -7.28
N GLU A 284 -25.42 14.93 -6.34
CA GLU A 284 -25.93 16.28 -6.62
C GLU A 284 -24.84 17.18 -7.21
N ARG A 285 -23.63 17.12 -6.66
CA ARG A 285 -22.50 17.98 -7.10
C ARG A 285 -21.90 17.55 -8.44
N HIS A 286 -21.84 16.26 -8.73
CA HIS A 286 -21.10 15.71 -9.88
C HIS A 286 -22.00 15.02 -10.92
N GLY A 287 -23.33 15.14 -10.77
CA GLY A 287 -24.35 14.51 -11.61
C GLY A 287 -24.53 13.00 -11.39
N SER A 288 -23.53 12.33 -10.79
CA SER A 288 -23.65 10.96 -10.29
C SER A 288 -22.58 10.69 -9.24
N PHE A 289 -22.84 9.75 -8.32
CA PHE A 289 -21.84 9.33 -7.33
C PHE A 289 -20.55 8.85 -7.99
N ALA A 290 -20.67 8.08 -9.08
CA ALA A 290 -19.55 7.56 -9.87
C ALA A 290 -18.58 8.64 -10.39
N ASN A 291 -19.06 9.87 -10.62
CA ASN A 291 -18.22 10.97 -11.06
C ASN A 291 -17.52 11.70 -9.91
N GLY A 292 -18.02 11.55 -8.68
CA GLY A 292 -17.53 12.25 -7.48
C GLY A 292 -16.58 11.42 -6.62
N ILE A 293 -16.34 10.15 -6.94
CA ILE A 293 -15.39 9.30 -6.19
C ILE A 293 -13.94 9.73 -6.43
N ASP A 294 -13.08 9.50 -5.43
CA ASP A 294 -11.65 9.71 -5.58
C ASP A 294 -11.07 8.61 -6.49
N LYS A 295 -10.36 9.01 -7.55
CA LYS A 295 -9.76 8.07 -8.52
C LYS A 295 -8.57 7.29 -7.96
N SER A 296 -8.10 7.64 -6.77
CA SER A 296 -7.09 6.88 -6.04
C SER A 296 -7.67 5.73 -5.20
N ASP A 297 -8.99 5.69 -5.00
CA ASP A 297 -9.67 4.63 -4.27
C ASP A 297 -9.62 3.31 -5.05
N VAL A 298 -9.09 2.27 -4.41
CA VAL A 298 -9.05 0.89 -4.90
C VAL A 298 -10.23 0.10 -4.35
N VAL A 299 -10.68 0.47 -3.16
CA VAL A 299 -11.81 -0.16 -2.46
C VAL A 299 -12.81 0.93 -2.09
N LEU A 300 -14.02 0.84 -2.63
CA LEU A 300 -15.14 1.67 -2.20
C LEU A 300 -15.92 0.94 -1.11
N HIS A 301 -16.18 1.59 0.02
CA HIS A 301 -16.97 1.02 1.11
C HIS A 301 -17.97 2.04 1.65
N GLY A 302 -19.22 1.61 1.80
CA GLY A 302 -20.25 2.48 2.37
C GLY A 302 -21.67 2.00 2.14
N HIS A 303 -22.61 2.83 2.56
CA HIS A 303 -24.04 2.57 2.46
C HIS A 303 -24.54 2.89 1.05
N PHE A 304 -24.27 2.02 0.09
CA PHE A 304 -24.68 2.20 -1.31
C PHE A 304 -25.95 1.43 -1.62
N TYR A 305 -26.87 2.02 -2.38
CA TYR A 305 -27.81 1.22 -3.16
C TYR A 305 -27.09 0.74 -4.42
N TYR A 306 -27.27 -0.53 -4.81
CA TYR A 306 -26.60 -1.07 -5.99
C TYR A 306 -26.85 -0.21 -7.24
N GLU A 307 -28.08 0.28 -7.43
CA GLU A 307 -28.45 1.19 -8.51
C GLU A 307 -27.56 2.45 -8.63
N GLU A 308 -27.03 2.96 -7.51
CA GLU A 308 -26.19 4.17 -7.49
C GLU A 308 -24.75 3.88 -7.94
N ILE A 309 -24.30 2.63 -7.76
CA ILE A 309 -22.93 2.19 -8.06
C ILE A 309 -22.87 1.26 -9.28
N LYS A 310 -24.00 0.90 -9.90
CA LYS A 310 -24.04 -0.06 -11.02
C LYS A 310 -23.13 0.30 -12.20
N ARG A 311 -22.90 1.60 -12.44
CA ARG A 311 -21.97 2.08 -13.49
C ARG A 311 -20.50 1.84 -13.15
N LEU A 312 -20.19 1.71 -11.86
CA LEU A 312 -18.86 1.38 -11.35
C LEU A 312 -18.65 -0.14 -11.33
N HIS A 313 -19.71 -0.92 -11.14
CA HIS A 313 -19.65 -2.38 -11.15
C HIS A 313 -19.45 -2.90 -12.58
N GLN A 314 -18.21 -3.29 -12.88
CA GLN A 314 -17.85 -4.04 -14.08
C GLN A 314 -17.45 -5.45 -13.61
N PRO A 315 -18.28 -6.49 -13.76
CA PRO A 315 -18.05 -7.80 -13.11
C PRO A 315 -16.69 -8.44 -13.42
N SER A 316 -16.15 -8.23 -14.62
CA SER A 316 -14.81 -8.71 -15.01
C SER A 316 -13.64 -7.90 -14.44
N ARG A 317 -13.91 -6.86 -13.65
CA ARG A 317 -12.98 -5.81 -13.23
C ARG A 317 -13.03 -5.53 -11.73
N VAL A 318 -14.25 -5.45 -11.19
CA VAL A 318 -14.55 -4.93 -9.86
C VAL A 318 -15.33 -5.98 -9.13
N LYS A 319 -14.79 -6.47 -8.01
CA LYS A 319 -15.46 -7.42 -7.15
C LYS A 319 -16.53 -6.71 -6.33
N LEU A 320 -17.75 -7.20 -6.36
CA LEU A 320 -18.86 -6.66 -5.58
C LEU A 320 -19.16 -7.56 -4.39
N ILE A 321 -19.09 -6.99 -3.19
CA ILE A 321 -19.15 -7.73 -1.93
C ILE A 321 -20.19 -7.11 -1.02
N THR A 322 -20.93 -7.95 -0.29
CA THR A 322 -21.81 -7.49 0.78
C THR A 322 -21.80 -8.44 1.99
N TRP A 323 -22.31 -7.94 3.11
CA TRP A 323 -22.54 -8.70 4.33
C TRP A 323 -24.01 -8.60 4.70
N LEU A 324 -24.61 -9.74 5.01
CA LEU A 324 -25.99 -9.89 5.46
C LEU A 324 -26.02 -10.39 6.91
N ARG A 325 -27.23 -10.42 7.49
CA ARG A 325 -27.51 -10.87 8.84
C ARG A 325 -28.93 -11.41 8.87
N ASP A 326 -29.28 -12.23 9.86
CA ASP A 326 -30.68 -12.53 10.16
C ASP A 326 -31.53 -11.23 10.16
N PRO A 327 -32.62 -11.16 9.38
CA PRO A 327 -33.40 -9.93 9.22
C PRO A 327 -34.01 -9.39 10.51
N VAL A 328 -34.46 -10.28 11.39
CA VAL A 328 -35.10 -9.92 12.65
C VAL A 328 -34.04 -9.34 13.60
N ASP A 329 -32.92 -10.04 13.75
CA ASP A 329 -31.80 -9.59 14.57
C ASP A 329 -31.16 -8.30 14.04
N ARG A 330 -31.15 -8.08 12.72
CA ARG A 330 -30.71 -6.81 12.11
C ARG A 330 -31.62 -5.66 12.53
N VAL A 331 -32.95 -5.84 12.47
CA VAL A 331 -33.94 -4.82 12.90
C VAL A 331 -33.77 -4.52 14.38
N ILE A 332 -33.71 -5.54 15.24
CA ILE A 332 -33.50 -5.37 16.69
C ILE A 332 -32.18 -4.64 16.96
N SER A 333 -31.10 -5.02 16.26
CA SER A 333 -29.80 -4.36 16.39
C SER A 333 -29.83 -2.89 15.94
N ASN A 334 -30.61 -2.56 14.92
CA ASN A 334 -30.79 -1.19 14.45
C ASN A 334 -31.60 -0.36 15.45
N TYR A 335 -32.68 -0.93 15.99
CA TYR A 335 -33.49 -0.29 17.03
C TYR A 335 -32.66 0.01 18.29
N ARG A 336 -31.86 -0.95 18.77
CA ARG A 336 -30.93 -0.73 19.90
C ARG A 336 -29.95 0.41 19.61
N PHE A 337 -29.38 0.46 18.40
CA PHE A 337 -28.50 1.55 17.99
C PHE A 337 -29.22 2.90 17.96
N PHE A 338 -30.45 2.94 17.45
CA PHE A 338 -31.30 4.13 17.41
C PHE A 338 -31.60 4.66 18.83
N ARG A 339 -32.10 3.80 19.73
CA ARG A 339 -32.37 4.14 21.14
C ARG A 339 -31.09 4.61 21.85
N ALA A 340 -29.95 3.96 21.61
CA ALA A 340 -28.67 4.36 22.20
C ALA A 340 -28.22 5.76 21.76
N GLY A 341 -28.48 6.13 20.50
CA GLY A 341 -28.22 7.46 19.98
C GLY A 341 -29.13 8.52 20.61
N LEU A 342 -30.40 8.18 20.86
CA LEU A 342 -31.33 9.07 21.55
C LEU A 342 -30.99 9.28 23.03
N LYS A 343 -30.48 8.25 23.71
CA LYS A 343 -30.06 8.35 25.13
C LYS A 343 -28.73 9.09 25.34
N ASN A 344 -27.92 9.27 24.29
CA ASN A 344 -26.61 9.94 24.36
C ASN A 344 -26.53 11.05 23.29
N PRO A 345 -27.17 12.20 23.51
CA PRO A 345 -27.28 13.28 22.52
C PRO A 345 -25.92 13.77 21.99
N ASP A 346 -24.89 13.77 22.84
CA ASP A 346 -23.53 14.21 22.49
C ASP A 346 -22.87 13.36 21.39
N ARG A 347 -23.32 12.11 21.18
CA ARG A 347 -22.77 11.24 20.14
C ARG A 347 -23.17 11.66 18.73
N ASN A 348 -24.36 12.23 18.57
CA ASN A 348 -24.86 12.71 17.29
C ASN A 348 -25.98 13.76 17.50
N PRO A 349 -25.63 15.01 17.79
CA PRO A 349 -26.60 16.06 18.13
C PRO A 349 -27.67 16.29 17.05
N GLU A 350 -27.28 16.22 15.76
CA GLU A 350 -28.21 16.37 14.63
C GLU A 350 -29.27 15.25 14.62
N GLN A 351 -28.83 14.00 14.84
CA GLN A 351 -29.73 12.85 14.84
C GLN A 351 -30.65 12.85 16.06
N PHE A 352 -30.16 13.30 17.21
CA PHE A 352 -30.97 13.52 18.40
C PHE A 352 -32.05 14.57 18.14
N ALA A 353 -31.67 15.77 17.67
CA ALA A 353 -32.62 16.85 17.41
C ALA A 353 -33.76 16.42 16.47
N ALA A 354 -33.43 15.66 15.41
CA ALA A 354 -34.40 15.16 14.45
C ALA A 354 -35.32 14.04 14.98
N ASN A 355 -34.92 13.30 16.02
CA ASN A 355 -35.61 12.08 16.46
C ASN A 355 -35.99 12.05 17.95
N GLN A 356 -35.71 13.11 18.72
CA GLN A 356 -36.02 13.18 20.16
C GLN A 356 -37.50 12.93 20.49
N HIS A 357 -38.41 13.29 19.59
CA HIS A 357 -39.85 13.03 19.71
C HIS A 357 -40.20 11.52 19.70
N ARG A 358 -39.23 10.66 19.36
CA ARG A 358 -39.37 9.20 19.28
C ARG A 358 -38.72 8.48 20.46
N LEU A 359 -38.42 9.20 21.55
CA LEU A 359 -37.70 8.63 22.69
C LEU A 359 -38.35 7.33 23.15
N GLU A 360 -39.67 7.32 23.37
CA GLU A 360 -40.45 6.16 23.87
C GLU A 360 -41.07 5.28 22.77
N GLU A 361 -40.57 5.36 21.54
CA GLU A 361 -41.07 4.50 20.46
C GLU A 361 -40.74 3.03 20.73
N SER A 362 -41.77 2.15 20.68
CA SER A 362 -41.60 0.71 20.86
C SER A 362 -40.84 0.04 19.70
N LEU A 363 -40.28 -1.17 19.92
CA LEU A 363 -39.63 -1.94 18.85
C LEU A 363 -40.60 -2.23 17.69
N LEU A 364 -41.85 -2.61 17.97
CA LEU A 364 -42.83 -2.89 16.92
C LEU A 364 -43.19 -1.64 16.13
N THR A 365 -43.45 -0.51 16.79
CA THR A 365 -43.71 0.77 16.11
C THR A 365 -42.52 1.19 15.25
N TYR A 366 -41.30 1.01 15.75
CA TYR A 366 -40.08 1.27 14.98
C TYR A 366 -39.97 0.34 13.76
N ALA A 367 -40.16 -0.97 13.94
CA ALA A 367 -40.07 -1.97 12.89
C ALA A 367 -41.21 -1.90 11.86
N GLU A 368 -42.36 -1.33 12.24
CA GLU A 368 -43.50 -1.12 11.37
C GLU A 368 -43.21 -0.08 10.28
N ARG A 369 -42.29 0.84 10.53
CA ARG A 369 -41.98 1.91 9.58
C ARG A 369 -41.40 1.35 8.28
N PRO A 370 -41.91 1.80 7.10
CA PRO A 370 -41.44 1.30 5.81
C PRO A 370 -39.92 1.38 5.65
N GLU A 371 -39.25 2.44 6.12
CA GLU A 371 -37.80 2.61 6.03
C GLU A 371 -36.98 1.56 6.79
N ASN A 372 -37.57 0.89 7.80
CA ASN A 372 -36.91 -0.12 8.62
C ASN A 372 -37.13 -1.55 8.14
N ARG A 373 -38.07 -1.75 7.20
CA ARG A 373 -38.40 -3.06 6.60
C ARG A 373 -37.57 -3.34 5.36
N ASN A 374 -37.26 -4.63 5.11
CA ASN A 374 -36.60 -5.14 3.90
C ASN A 374 -35.35 -4.35 3.49
N VAL A 375 -34.53 -3.94 4.47
CA VAL A 375 -33.41 -3.03 4.24
C VAL A 375 -32.31 -3.70 3.43
N MET A 376 -32.02 -4.99 3.65
CA MET A 376 -31.00 -5.69 2.86
C MET A 376 -31.40 -5.77 1.39
N SER A 377 -32.66 -6.12 1.12
CA SER A 377 -33.24 -6.21 -0.23
C SER A 377 -33.27 -4.86 -0.93
N LYS A 378 -33.57 -3.77 -0.21
CA LYS A 378 -33.49 -2.41 -0.75
C LYS A 378 -32.07 -2.05 -1.19
N PHE A 379 -31.06 -2.36 -0.38
CA PHE A 379 -29.65 -2.10 -0.71
C PHE A 379 -29.19 -2.83 -1.98
N LEU A 380 -29.72 -4.04 -2.20
CA LEU A 380 -29.39 -4.90 -3.34
C LEU A 380 -30.42 -4.84 -4.47
N THR A 381 -31.32 -3.86 -4.48
CA THR A 381 -32.27 -3.70 -5.58
C THR A 381 -31.50 -3.51 -6.89
N GLY A 382 -31.82 -4.34 -7.89
CA GLY A 382 -31.17 -4.34 -9.20
C GLY A 382 -30.06 -5.38 -9.40
N ILE A 383 -29.76 -6.22 -8.38
CA ILE A 383 -28.77 -7.30 -8.49
C ILE A 383 -29.22 -8.55 -7.73
N GLN A 384 -28.94 -9.73 -8.29
CA GLN A 384 -29.14 -11.01 -7.60
C GLN A 384 -27.91 -11.40 -6.77
N LEU A 385 -28.08 -12.24 -5.74
CA LEU A 385 -26.98 -12.64 -4.86
C LEU A 385 -25.89 -13.40 -5.63
N GLU A 386 -26.30 -14.18 -6.62
CA GLU A 386 -25.44 -14.99 -7.48
C GLU A 386 -24.54 -14.16 -8.39
N GLU A 387 -24.88 -12.88 -8.59
CA GLU A 387 -24.06 -11.92 -9.35
C GLU A 387 -23.02 -11.20 -8.48
N LEU A 388 -23.05 -11.40 -7.16
CA LEU A 388 -22.05 -10.86 -6.24
C LEU A 388 -20.86 -11.80 -6.15
N ASP A 389 -19.64 -11.25 -6.19
CA ASP A 389 -18.42 -12.03 -5.98
C ASP A 389 -18.32 -12.64 -4.58
N PHE A 390 -19.00 -12.04 -3.60
CA PHE A 390 -19.06 -12.58 -2.26
C PHE A 390 -20.25 -12.04 -1.44
N VAL A 391 -20.92 -12.94 -0.72
CA VAL A 391 -21.92 -12.62 0.30
C VAL A 391 -21.49 -13.24 1.62
N GLY A 392 -21.18 -12.42 2.61
CA GLY A 392 -20.86 -12.89 3.96
C GLY A 392 -22.04 -12.81 4.92
N LEU A 393 -22.08 -13.66 5.95
CA LEU A 393 -23.10 -13.61 7.00
C LEU A 393 -22.47 -13.18 8.32
N GLN A 394 -23.09 -12.22 9.01
CA GLN A 394 -22.58 -11.68 10.28
C GLN A 394 -22.44 -12.78 11.36
N GLU A 395 -23.36 -13.73 11.39
CA GLU A 395 -23.39 -14.90 12.29
C GLU A 395 -22.16 -15.79 12.09
N HIS A 396 -21.55 -15.74 10.90
CA HIS A 396 -20.40 -16.54 10.49
C HIS A 396 -19.19 -15.67 10.13
N TYR A 397 -19.10 -14.44 10.68
CA TYR A 397 -18.15 -13.43 10.24
C TYR A 397 -16.70 -13.92 10.15
N ALA A 398 -16.20 -14.63 11.16
CA ALA A 398 -14.82 -15.11 11.18
C ALA A 398 -14.53 -16.13 10.07
N THR A 399 -15.42 -17.10 9.86
CA THR A 399 -15.27 -18.12 8.81
C THR A 399 -15.48 -17.53 7.43
N ASP A 400 -16.41 -16.58 7.30
CA ASP A 400 -16.73 -15.94 6.03
C ASP A 400 -15.64 -14.95 5.61
N LEU A 401 -15.01 -14.26 6.56
CA LEU A 401 -13.85 -13.41 6.26
C LEU A 401 -12.67 -14.24 5.74
N ALA A 402 -12.45 -15.43 6.28
CA ALA A 402 -11.45 -16.37 5.77
C ALA A 402 -11.81 -16.91 4.37
N ARG A 403 -13.10 -17.23 4.12
CA ARG A 403 -13.59 -17.61 2.79
C ARG A 403 -13.38 -16.49 1.78
N LEU A 404 -13.71 -15.26 2.16
CA LEU A 404 -13.51 -14.08 1.34
C LEU A 404 -12.03 -13.93 0.96
N ALA A 405 -11.12 -14.02 1.93
CA ALA A 405 -9.67 -13.95 1.70
C ALA A 405 -9.22 -14.99 0.66
N LYS A 406 -9.73 -16.22 0.74
CA LYS A 406 -9.43 -17.31 -0.19
C LYS A 406 -9.97 -17.05 -1.60
N VAL A 407 -11.24 -16.65 -1.72
CA VAL A 407 -11.90 -16.38 -3.01
C VAL A 407 -11.27 -15.16 -3.71
N THR A 408 -10.89 -14.16 -2.93
CA THR A 408 -10.42 -12.89 -3.48
C THR A 408 -8.90 -12.79 -3.62
N GLY A 409 -8.13 -13.68 -2.96
CA GLY A 409 -6.67 -13.63 -2.89
C GLY A 409 -6.14 -12.52 -1.97
N LEU A 410 -6.98 -11.98 -1.09
CA LEU A 410 -6.67 -10.79 -0.31
C LEU A 410 -6.08 -11.13 1.06
N PRO A 411 -5.08 -10.35 1.55
CA PRO A 411 -4.49 -10.54 2.87
C PRO A 411 -5.40 -9.96 3.97
N LEU A 412 -6.65 -10.43 4.05
CA LEU A 412 -7.61 -10.00 5.06
C LEU A 412 -7.36 -10.77 6.37
N ILE A 413 -6.96 -10.06 7.41
CA ILE A 413 -6.79 -10.63 8.77
C ILE A 413 -8.03 -10.27 9.59
N ALA A 414 -8.56 -11.26 10.31
CA ALA A 414 -9.65 -11.04 11.25
C ALA A 414 -9.19 -10.16 12.43
N VAL A 415 -9.51 -8.86 12.38
CA VAL A 415 -9.36 -7.98 13.53
C VAL A 415 -10.62 -8.14 14.39
N LYS A 416 -10.53 -8.91 15.47
CA LYS A 416 -11.56 -8.88 16.52
C LYS A 416 -11.48 -7.53 17.23
N LYS A 417 -12.46 -6.65 17.01
CA LYS A 417 -12.67 -5.48 17.88
C LYS A 417 -14.14 -5.19 18.13
N ASN A 418 -14.46 -5.07 19.42
CA ASN A 418 -15.69 -4.67 20.10
C ASN A 418 -16.99 -5.24 19.53
N VAL A 419 -17.36 -6.42 20.05
CA VAL A 419 -18.76 -6.68 20.40
C VAL A 419 -19.22 -5.42 21.15
N SER A 420 -20.25 -4.73 20.66
CA SER A 420 -20.82 -3.61 21.40
C SER A 420 -21.00 -4.07 22.84
N ASN A 421 -20.43 -3.34 23.81
CA ASN A 421 -20.64 -3.61 25.23
C ASN A 421 -22.12 -3.97 25.39
N GLN A 422 -22.37 -5.18 25.87
CA GLN A 422 -23.65 -5.53 26.45
C GLN A 422 -23.78 -4.60 27.67
N GLY A 423 -24.17 -3.35 27.45
CA GLY A 423 -24.81 -2.58 28.50
C GLY A 423 -26.09 -3.31 28.89
N ASP A 424 -26.65 -2.96 30.04
CA ASP A 424 -27.97 -3.42 30.48
C ASP A 424 -29.03 -3.11 29.42
N TRP A 425 -29.14 -3.99 28.43
CA TRP A 425 -30.14 -3.93 27.40
C TRP A 425 -31.34 -4.64 27.97
N ASP A 426 -32.42 -3.89 28.13
CA ASP A 426 -33.72 -4.48 28.39
C ASP A 426 -34.07 -5.45 27.25
N PHE A 427 -34.29 -6.72 27.59
CA PHE A 427 -34.70 -7.77 26.64
C PHE A 427 -36.21 -8.03 26.70
N SER A 428 -36.96 -7.30 27.54
CA SER A 428 -38.40 -7.53 27.74
C SER A 428 -39.25 -7.34 26.47
N PHE A 429 -38.72 -6.63 25.47
CA PHE A 429 -39.37 -6.36 24.18
C PHE A 429 -38.95 -7.32 23.05
N ASP A 430 -38.15 -8.36 23.33
CA ASP A 430 -37.61 -9.31 22.35
C ASP A 430 -38.24 -10.71 22.50
N ASP A 431 -39.58 -10.75 22.59
CA ASP A 431 -40.36 -11.99 22.70
C ASP A 431 -40.65 -12.64 21.34
N GLU A 432 -41.13 -13.89 21.37
CA GLU A 432 -41.41 -14.68 20.18
C GLU A 432 -42.48 -14.06 19.27
N ALA A 433 -43.54 -13.48 19.82
CA ALA A 433 -44.60 -12.85 19.04
C ALA A 433 -44.09 -11.58 18.34
N THR A 434 -43.29 -10.77 19.04
CA THR A 434 -42.61 -9.61 18.47
C THR A 434 -41.67 -10.00 17.33
N ARG A 435 -40.83 -11.04 17.53
CA ARG A 435 -39.94 -11.57 16.48
C ARG A 435 -40.71 -12.07 15.27
N ALA A 436 -41.80 -12.82 15.47
CA ALA A 436 -42.65 -13.31 14.40
C ALA A 436 -43.29 -12.17 13.58
N GLN A 437 -43.71 -11.09 14.25
CA GLN A 437 -44.27 -9.92 13.58
C GLN A 437 -43.22 -9.15 12.76
N ILE A 438 -42.00 -8.98 13.30
CA ILE A 438 -40.88 -8.38 12.55
C ILE A 438 -40.51 -9.24 11.34
N ALA A 439 -40.48 -10.56 11.50
CA ALA A 439 -40.25 -11.51 10.41
C ALA A 439 -41.28 -11.35 9.30
N LYS A 440 -42.58 -11.24 9.64
CA LYS A 440 -43.67 -11.02 8.67
C LYS A 440 -43.46 -9.74 7.85
N TRP A 441 -43.05 -8.64 8.49
CA TRP A 441 -42.78 -7.38 7.79
C TRP A 441 -41.48 -7.37 6.98
N ASN A 442 -40.56 -8.30 7.25
CA ASN A 442 -39.25 -8.40 6.59
C ASN A 442 -39.15 -9.65 5.70
N ARG A 443 -40.25 -10.04 5.05
CA ARG A 443 -40.33 -11.29 4.30
C ARG A 443 -39.34 -11.37 3.14
N GLU A 444 -39.11 -10.28 2.42
CA GLU A 444 -38.15 -10.24 1.32
C GLU A 444 -36.72 -10.44 1.82
N ASP A 445 -36.36 -9.78 2.94
CA ASP A 445 -35.06 -9.95 3.58
C ASP A 445 -34.88 -11.39 4.10
N LEU A 446 -35.94 -12.04 4.59
CA LEU A 446 -35.90 -13.45 4.99
C LEU A 446 -35.63 -14.36 3.79
N ASP A 447 -36.35 -14.17 2.69
CA ASP A 447 -36.16 -14.97 1.48
C ASP A 447 -34.76 -14.74 0.88
N LEU A 448 -34.24 -13.51 0.93
CA LEU A 448 -32.87 -13.16 0.57
C LEU A 448 -31.84 -13.86 1.48
N TYR A 449 -32.02 -13.78 2.80
CA TYR A 449 -31.10 -14.37 3.78
C TYR A 449 -31.08 -15.90 3.69
N GLN A 450 -32.23 -16.54 3.47
CA GLN A 450 -32.31 -17.99 3.26
C GLN A 450 -31.61 -18.43 1.97
N ARG A 451 -31.68 -17.63 0.90
CA ARG A 451 -30.87 -17.89 -0.31
C ARG A 451 -29.38 -17.78 -0.01
N ALA A 452 -28.95 -16.74 0.70
CA ALA A 452 -27.55 -16.56 1.09
C ALA A 452 -27.03 -17.74 1.95
N LEU A 453 -27.84 -18.25 2.88
CA LEU A 453 -27.50 -19.45 3.67
C LEU A 453 -27.29 -20.69 2.78
N LYS A 454 -28.16 -20.90 1.79
CA LYS A 454 -28.03 -22.01 0.85
C LYS A 454 -26.79 -21.90 -0.02
N MET A 455 -26.51 -20.71 -0.57
CA MET A 455 -25.29 -20.44 -1.34
C MET A 455 -24.04 -20.75 -0.51
N ARG A 456 -24.00 -20.24 0.73
CA ARG A 456 -22.89 -20.49 1.66
C ARG A 456 -22.67 -21.97 1.99
N ALA A 457 -23.74 -22.77 2.04
CA ALA A 457 -23.64 -24.20 2.33
C ALA A 457 -23.16 -25.03 1.13
N GLY A 458 -23.26 -24.50 -0.09
CA GLY A 458 -22.85 -25.17 -1.33
C GLY A 458 -21.43 -24.83 -1.83
N GLU A 459 -20.74 -23.91 -1.16
CA GLU A 459 -19.35 -23.48 -1.44
C GLU A 459 -18.34 -24.14 -0.49
#